data_AF-A0A0D2KGV8-F1
#
_entry.id   AF-A0A0D2KGV8-F1
#
_cell.length_a   1.000
_cell.length_b   1.000
_cell.length_c   1.000
_cell.angle_alpha   90.00
_cell.angle_beta   90.00
_cell.angle_gamma   90.00
#
_symmetry.space_group_name_H-M   'P 1'
#
loop_
_entity.id
_entity.type
_entity.pdbx_description
1 polymer ?
#
loop_
_entity_poly.entity_id
_entity_poly.type
_entity_poly.pdbx_seq_one_letter_code
_entity_poly.pdbx_strand_id
1 'polypeptide(L)'
;MAQFRAKKLDLGCFINSKIIRDHTKRKTFEQFEPQRQALRYLVRNTSLPDWVRTKAQFELRNMHCYTRPTQIKNRCIMGGVARSVLRKFRMGRVSSRNVSRGEAKRGRTGFLAYKMKAWLGEDMEEYANYPVLLQFQFRMNALEGTIPGVKKASW
;
A
#
# COMPACT_ATOMS: atom_id res chain seq x y z
N MET A 1 3.14 -3.77 -18.52
CA MET A 1 2.84 -4.38 -17.19
C MET A 1 3.96 -5.27 -16.65
N ALA A 2 4.87 -5.81 -17.48
CA ALA A 2 5.92 -6.71 -17.02
C ALA A 2 7.06 -6.03 -16.23
N GLN A 3 7.32 -4.74 -16.47
CA GLN A 3 8.48 -4.02 -15.94
C GLN A 3 8.61 -4.06 -14.40
N PHE A 4 7.49 -3.96 -13.67
CA PHE A 4 7.50 -3.90 -12.20
C PHE A 4 7.11 -5.21 -11.52
N ARG A 5 6.86 -6.27 -12.29
CA ARG A 5 6.47 -7.56 -11.73
C ARG A 5 7.72 -8.32 -11.31
N ALA A 6 7.82 -8.63 -10.02
CA ALA A 6 8.89 -9.48 -9.51
C ALA A 6 8.83 -10.88 -10.17
N LYS A 7 10.01 -11.46 -10.42
CA LYS A 7 10.15 -12.80 -11.00
C LYS A 7 9.67 -13.88 -10.02
N LYS A 8 9.93 -13.70 -8.72
CA LYS A 8 9.45 -14.52 -7.62
C LYS A 8 8.28 -13.84 -6.91
N LEU A 9 7.31 -14.62 -6.43
CA LEU A 9 6.15 -14.11 -5.68
C LEU A 9 6.43 -14.19 -4.18
N ASP A 10 6.33 -13.06 -3.50
CA ASP A 10 6.54 -12.93 -2.05
C ASP A 10 5.20 -12.84 -1.28
N LEU A 11 4.14 -13.45 -1.82
CA LEU A 11 2.77 -13.33 -1.30
C LEU A 11 2.40 -14.57 -0.47
N GLY A 12 2.07 -14.39 0.81
CA GLY A 12 1.49 -15.43 1.69
C GLY A 12 -0.04 -15.45 1.74
N CYS A 13 -0.72 -14.67 0.88
CA CYS A 13 -2.18 -14.54 0.84
C CYS A 13 -2.81 -15.30 -0.33
N PHE A 14 -4.14 -15.26 -0.44
CA PHE A 14 -4.85 -15.83 -1.58
C PHE A 14 -4.29 -15.27 -2.91
N ILE A 15 -3.86 -16.16 -3.81
CA ILE A 15 -3.20 -15.75 -5.04
C ILE A 15 -4.23 -15.51 -6.14
N ASN A 16 -4.28 -14.30 -6.66
CA ASN A 16 -5.09 -13.90 -7.81
C ASN A 16 -4.29 -12.91 -8.66
N SER A 17 -4.46 -12.94 -9.99
CA SER A 17 -3.84 -11.97 -10.91
C SER A 17 -4.05 -10.52 -10.46
N LYS A 18 -5.24 -10.19 -9.93
CA LYS A 18 -5.58 -8.84 -9.44
C LYS A 18 -4.83 -8.47 -8.15
N ILE A 19 -4.53 -9.45 -7.30
CA ILE A 19 -3.76 -9.26 -6.05
C ILE A 19 -2.29 -9.09 -6.38
N ILE A 20 -1.75 -9.92 -7.28
CA ILE A 20 -0.37 -9.79 -7.77
C ILE A 20 -0.14 -8.38 -8.33
N ARG A 21 -1.07 -7.88 -9.16
CA ARG A 21 -0.99 -6.50 -9.68
C ARG A 21 -1.08 -5.45 -8.57
N ASP A 22 -1.94 -5.62 -7.57
CA ASP A 22 -2.05 -4.66 -6.46
C ASP A 22 -0.77 -4.62 -5.62
N HIS A 23 -0.18 -5.77 -5.36
CA HIS A 23 1.10 -5.88 -4.67
C HIS A 23 2.24 -5.19 -5.43
N THR A 24 2.34 -5.39 -6.76
CA THR A 24 3.33 -4.67 -7.56
C THR A 24 3.13 -3.15 -7.51
N LYS A 25 1.88 -2.67 -7.43
CA LYS A 25 1.60 -1.23 -7.27
C LYS A 25 2.08 -0.70 -5.92
N ARG A 26 1.91 -1.48 -4.84
CA ARG A 26 2.37 -1.10 -3.50
C ARG A 26 3.89 -0.99 -3.44
N LYS A 27 4.60 -2.01 -3.91
CA LYS A 27 6.08 -2.01 -3.97
C LYS A 27 6.64 -0.88 -4.83
N THR A 28 6.03 -0.63 -5.98
CA THR A 28 6.46 0.50 -6.83
C THR A 28 6.16 1.85 -6.21
N PHE A 29 4.99 2.01 -5.58
CA PHE A 29 4.66 3.26 -4.91
C PHE A 29 5.61 3.54 -3.75
N GLU A 30 6.00 2.53 -2.97
CA GLU A 30 7.00 2.62 -1.90
C GLU A 30 8.34 3.19 -2.38
N GLN A 31 8.84 2.68 -3.51
CA GLN A 31 10.10 3.16 -4.09
C GLN A 31 10.03 4.61 -4.57
N PHE A 32 8.91 5.01 -5.18
CA PHE A 32 8.76 6.32 -5.86
C PHE A 32 8.02 7.39 -5.04
N GLU A 33 7.58 7.07 -3.82
CA GLU A 33 6.89 8.01 -2.94
C GLU A 33 7.68 9.29 -2.64
N PRO A 34 8.95 9.25 -2.19
CA PRO A 34 9.69 10.47 -1.85
C PRO A 34 9.86 11.38 -3.06
N GLN A 35 10.20 10.82 -4.23
CA GLN A 35 10.34 11.55 -5.48
C GLN A 35 9.01 12.23 -5.86
N ARG A 36 7.90 11.48 -5.81
CA ARG A 36 6.58 12.01 -6.12
C ARG A 36 6.16 13.11 -5.16
N GLN A 37 6.48 12.98 -3.87
CA GLN A 37 6.12 13.97 -2.86
C GLN A 37 6.95 15.24 -2.98
N ALA A 38 8.25 15.13 -3.30
CA ALA A 38 9.11 16.27 -3.62
C ALA A 38 8.56 17.06 -4.82
N LEU A 39 8.21 16.38 -5.92
CA LEU A 39 7.60 17.03 -7.10
C LEU A 39 6.27 17.71 -6.76
N ARG A 40 5.44 17.05 -5.94
CA ARG A 40 4.18 17.63 -5.45
C ARG A 40 4.39 18.88 -4.59
N TYR A 41 5.46 18.94 -3.82
CA TYR A 41 5.82 20.10 -3.03
C TYR A 41 6.26 21.25 -3.94
N LEU A 42 7.16 20.99 -4.90
CA LEU A 42 7.64 21.99 -5.86
C LEU A 42 6.48 22.64 -6.63
N VAL A 43 5.55 21.84 -7.15
CA VAL A 43 4.38 22.35 -7.90
C VAL A 43 3.51 23.30 -7.08
N ARG A 44 3.40 23.07 -5.76
CA ARG A 44 2.54 23.88 -4.86
C ARG A 44 3.25 25.10 -4.28
N ASN A 45 4.58 25.16 -4.36
CA ASN A 45 5.37 26.21 -3.74
C ASN A 45 5.34 27.49 -4.59
N THR A 46 4.57 28.49 -4.15
CA THR A 46 4.42 29.78 -4.85
C THR A 46 5.65 30.67 -4.80
N SER A 47 6.62 30.40 -3.91
CA SER A 47 7.89 31.12 -3.83
C SER A 47 8.86 30.74 -4.97
N LEU A 48 8.63 29.61 -5.64
CA LEU A 48 9.46 29.16 -6.75
C LEU A 48 9.00 29.78 -8.09
N PRO A 49 9.94 30.05 -9.01
CA PRO A 49 9.60 30.58 -10.33
C PRO A 49 8.77 29.57 -11.13
N ASP A 50 7.96 30.09 -12.06
CA ASP A 50 6.97 29.30 -12.80
C ASP A 50 7.58 28.16 -13.63
N TRP A 51 8.73 28.40 -14.27
CA TRP A 51 9.41 27.38 -15.08
C TRP A 51 9.81 26.13 -14.26
N VAL A 52 10.22 26.30 -13.00
CA VAL A 52 10.53 25.16 -12.09
C VAL A 52 9.26 24.38 -11.78
N ARG A 53 8.15 25.07 -11.51
CA ARG A 53 6.86 24.44 -11.23
C ARG A 53 6.33 23.68 -12.44
N THR A 54 6.44 24.27 -13.62
CA THR A 54 6.03 23.67 -14.89
C THR A 54 6.88 22.45 -15.23
N LYS A 55 8.21 22.50 -15.01
CA LYS A 55 9.11 21.34 -15.16
C LYS A 55 8.73 20.22 -14.20
N ALA A 56 8.54 20.52 -12.92
CA ALA A 56 8.11 19.54 -11.91
C ALA A 56 6.74 18.92 -12.24
N GLN A 57 5.81 19.71 -12.79
CA GLN A 57 4.51 19.24 -13.24
C GLN A 57 4.61 18.26 -14.42
N PHE A 58 5.50 18.54 -15.38
CA PHE A 58 5.80 17.64 -16.50
C PHE A 58 6.39 16.31 -16.02
N GLU A 59 7.38 16.35 -15.13
CA GLU A 59 7.97 15.15 -14.51
C GLU A 59 6.93 14.34 -13.72
N LEU A 60 6.07 15.02 -12.95
CA LEU A 60 4.97 14.40 -12.20
C LEU A 60 3.97 13.67 -13.12
N ARG A 61 3.72 14.22 -14.32
CA ARG A 61 2.85 13.63 -15.34
C ARG A 61 3.49 12.42 -16.01
N ASN A 62 4.79 12.48 -16.29
CA ASN A 62 5.55 11.42 -16.98
C ASN A 62 5.77 10.18 -16.11
N MET A 63 5.69 10.30 -14.78
CA MET A 63 5.78 9.14 -13.90
C MET A 63 4.71 8.08 -14.22
N HIS A 64 5.11 6.81 -14.12
CA HIS A 64 4.26 5.67 -14.41
C HIS A 64 3.00 5.63 -13.53
N CYS A 65 1.88 5.13 -14.07
CA CYS A 65 0.59 5.14 -13.38
C CYS A 65 0.57 4.38 -12.05
N TYR A 66 1.41 3.35 -11.87
CA TYR A 66 1.51 2.57 -10.62
C TYR A 66 2.09 3.36 -9.44
N THR A 67 2.83 4.45 -9.71
CA THR A 67 3.31 5.37 -8.67
C THR A 67 2.19 6.23 -8.07
N ARG A 68 0.95 6.12 -8.58
CA ARG A 68 -0.18 6.90 -8.07
C ARG A 68 -0.85 6.15 -6.91
N PRO A 69 -1.04 6.78 -5.73
CA PRO A 69 -1.70 6.13 -4.60
C PRO A 69 -3.16 5.78 -4.92
N THR A 70 -3.82 6.52 -5.81
CA THR A 70 -5.20 6.27 -6.25
C THR A 70 -5.39 4.93 -6.97
N GLN A 71 -4.31 4.32 -7.47
CA GLN A 71 -4.35 3.04 -8.16
C GLN A 71 -4.40 1.82 -7.22
N ILE A 72 -4.05 2.01 -5.95
CA ILE A 72 -4.00 0.96 -4.93
C ILE A 72 -5.40 0.74 -4.38
N LYS A 73 -5.84 -0.52 -4.30
CA LYS A 73 -7.14 -0.89 -3.71
C LYS A 73 -6.96 -1.89 -2.58
N ASN A 74 -7.70 -1.70 -1.49
CA ASN A 74 -7.73 -2.68 -0.41
C ASN A 74 -8.49 -3.93 -0.87
N ARG A 75 -7.88 -5.10 -0.69
CA ARG A 75 -8.45 -6.41 -1.06
C ARG A 75 -8.44 -7.34 0.13
N CYS A 76 -9.41 -8.25 0.15
CA CYS A 76 -9.48 -9.33 1.13
C CYS A 76 -8.28 -10.28 0.97
N ILE A 77 -7.56 -10.55 2.07
CA ILE A 77 -6.41 -11.48 2.11
C ILE A 77 -6.84 -12.92 1.81
N MET A 78 -8.01 -13.33 2.28
CA MET A 78 -8.53 -14.71 2.14
C MET A 78 -9.18 -14.99 0.79
N GLY A 79 -9.83 -13.98 0.18
CA GLY A 79 -10.70 -14.19 -0.98
C GLY A 79 -10.49 -13.23 -2.14
N GLY A 80 -9.58 -12.26 -2.03
CA GLY A 80 -9.24 -11.33 -3.10
C GLY A 80 -10.31 -10.31 -3.51
N VAL A 81 -11.46 -10.31 -2.83
CA VAL A 81 -12.56 -9.38 -3.06
C VAL A 81 -12.11 -7.95 -2.74
N ALA A 82 -12.38 -7.02 -3.65
CA ALA A 82 -12.05 -5.60 -3.45
C ALA A 82 -13.20 -4.78 -2.85
N ARG A 83 -14.43 -5.29 -2.97
CA ARG A 83 -15.64 -4.62 -2.44
C ARG A 83 -15.89 -5.05 -0.99
N SER A 84 -16.44 -4.14 -0.21
CA SER A 84 -16.88 -4.42 1.17
C SER A 84 -15.76 -4.99 2.05
N VAL A 85 -14.53 -4.47 1.91
CA VAL A 85 -13.37 -4.86 2.71
C VAL A 85 -13.34 -4.01 3.99
N LEU A 86 -13.30 -4.67 5.14
CA LEU A 86 -13.11 -4.04 6.43
C LEU A 86 -11.63 -3.75 6.62
N ARG A 87 -11.25 -2.47 6.76
CA ARG A 87 -9.83 -2.05 6.82
C ARG A 87 -9.08 -2.63 8.02
N LYS A 88 -9.72 -2.67 9.19
CA LYS A 88 -9.14 -3.19 10.44
C LYS A 88 -8.69 -4.65 10.31
N PHE A 89 -9.51 -5.48 9.66
CA PHE A 89 -9.26 -6.93 9.53
C PHE A 89 -8.65 -7.32 8.18
N ARG A 90 -8.58 -6.38 7.21
CA ARG A 90 -8.16 -6.63 5.82
C ARG A 90 -8.90 -7.81 5.17
N MET A 91 -10.16 -8.02 5.57
CA MET A 91 -11.03 -9.09 5.08
C MET A 91 -12.33 -8.53 4.50
N GLY A 92 -12.92 -9.27 3.56
CA GLY A 92 -14.25 -8.97 3.03
C GLY A 92 -15.34 -9.18 4.09
N ARG A 93 -16.44 -8.44 4.01
CA ARG A 93 -17.58 -8.52 4.94
C ARG A 93 -18.16 -9.94 5.08
N VAL A 94 -18.30 -10.68 3.97
CA VAL A 94 -18.80 -12.07 4.01
C VAL A 94 -17.77 -12.99 4.66
N SER A 95 -16.49 -12.84 4.30
CA SER A 95 -15.39 -13.63 4.87
C SER A 95 -15.27 -13.44 6.38
N SER A 96 -15.33 -12.19 6.85
CA SER A 96 -15.28 -11.86 8.28
C SER A 96 -16.48 -12.41 9.04
N ARG A 97 -17.69 -12.33 8.47
CA ARG A 97 -18.90 -12.92 9.07
C ARG A 97 -18.80 -14.44 9.20
N ASN A 98 -18.34 -15.12 8.16
CA ASN A 98 -18.19 -16.58 8.18
C ASN A 98 -17.13 -17.00 9.20
N VAL A 99 -16.04 -16.24 9.29
CA VAL A 99 -14.99 -16.42 10.31
C VAL A 99 -15.58 -16.25 11.72
N SER A 100 -16.37 -15.20 11.99
CA SER A 100 -17.00 -15.01 13.30
C SER A 100 -18.02 -16.09 13.66
N ARG A 101 -18.62 -16.74 12.65
CA ARG A 101 -19.57 -17.85 12.83
C ARG A 101 -18.90 -19.21 13.00
N GLY A 102 -17.57 -19.30 12.85
CA GLY A 102 -16.86 -20.58 12.79
C GLY A 102 -17.06 -21.35 11.48
N GLU A 103 -17.82 -20.81 10.52
CA GLU A 103 -18.10 -21.38 9.20
C GLU A 103 -17.02 -21.01 8.18
N ALA A 104 -15.76 -21.00 8.59
CA ALA A 104 -14.66 -20.74 7.67
C ALA A 104 -14.62 -21.86 6.62
N LYS A 105 -14.95 -21.53 5.36
CA LYS A 105 -14.89 -22.50 4.26
C LYS A 105 -13.49 -23.10 4.24
N ARG A 106 -13.38 -24.42 4.44
CA ARG A 106 -12.19 -25.20 4.08
C ARG A 106 -11.87 -24.89 2.62
N GLY A 107 -10.87 -24.04 2.38
CA GLY A 107 -10.36 -23.82 1.03
C GLY A 107 -9.81 -25.12 0.47
N ARG A 108 -9.66 -25.20 -0.86
CA ARG A 108 -9.03 -26.35 -1.55
C ARG A 108 -7.63 -26.68 -1.04
N THR A 109 -6.96 -25.72 -0.39
CA THR A 109 -5.80 -25.94 0.46
C THR A 109 -6.27 -25.82 1.92
N GLY A 110 -6.32 -26.94 2.64
CA GLY A 110 -6.83 -27.05 4.02
C GLY A 110 -5.95 -26.37 5.08
N PHE A 111 -5.54 -25.12 4.88
CA PHE A 111 -4.53 -24.45 5.69
C PHE A 111 -5.08 -23.42 6.71
N LEU A 112 -6.39 -23.31 6.87
CA LEU A 112 -7.02 -22.13 7.49
C LEU A 112 -7.71 -22.33 8.84
N ALA A 113 -7.61 -23.51 9.46
CA ALA A 113 -8.14 -23.73 10.81
C ALA A 113 -7.11 -23.45 11.92
N TYR A 114 -5.82 -23.69 11.69
CA TYR A 114 -4.82 -23.65 12.77
C TYR A 114 -4.27 -22.26 13.10
N LYS A 115 -4.46 -21.25 12.24
CA LYS A 115 -3.93 -19.89 12.48
C LYS A 115 -4.95 -18.89 13.03
N MET A 116 -6.18 -19.30 13.33
CA MET A 116 -7.19 -18.40 13.92
C MET A 116 -7.06 -18.24 15.44
N LYS A 117 -6.55 -19.26 16.15
CA LYS A 117 -6.30 -19.21 17.60
C LYS A 117 -5.01 -18.44 17.96
N ALA A 118 -4.03 -18.44 17.05
CA ALA A 118 -2.81 -17.63 17.15
C ALA A 118 -3.04 -16.12 16.89
N TRP A 119 -4.10 -15.75 16.16
CA TRP A 119 -4.41 -14.35 15.78
C TRP A 119 -4.85 -13.45 16.95
N LEU A 120 -5.16 -14.01 18.12
CA LEU A 120 -5.50 -13.25 19.33
C LEU A 120 -4.31 -13.08 20.29
N GLY A 121 -3.18 -13.78 20.05
CA GLY A 121 -2.10 -13.91 21.02
C GLY A 121 -0.76 -13.33 20.58
N GLU A 122 -0.25 -13.64 19.39
CA GLU A 122 1.16 -13.35 19.07
C GLU A 122 1.34 -12.93 17.59
N ASP A 123 2.13 -11.88 17.42
CA ASP A 123 2.76 -11.39 16.19
C ASP A 123 1.84 -10.99 15.04
N MET A 124 1.11 -9.90 15.28
CA MET A 124 0.58 -9.03 14.23
C MET A 124 1.69 -8.38 13.38
N GLU A 125 2.97 -8.51 13.73
CA GLU A 125 4.10 -7.86 13.05
C GLU A 125 4.39 -8.46 11.67
N GLU A 126 4.25 -9.77 11.48
CA GLU A 126 4.61 -10.42 10.22
C GLU A 126 3.57 -10.17 9.11
N TYR A 127 2.29 -9.99 9.47
CA TYR A 127 1.21 -9.56 8.56
C TYR A 127 1.05 -8.02 8.49
N ALA A 128 1.71 -7.28 9.38
CA ALA A 128 1.82 -5.81 9.32
C ALA A 128 2.75 -5.33 8.20
N ASN A 129 3.60 -6.20 7.64
CA ASN A 129 4.48 -5.93 6.49
C ASN A 129 3.77 -5.74 5.12
N TYR A 130 2.49 -5.36 5.15
CA TYR A 130 1.85 -4.69 4.02
C TYR A 130 1.54 -3.27 4.48
N PRO A 131 2.34 -2.26 4.08
CA PRO A 131 2.18 -0.92 4.59
C PRO A 131 0.82 -0.41 4.14
N VAL A 132 -0.05 -0.21 5.12
CA VAL A 132 -1.12 0.81 5.09
C VAL A 132 -0.51 2.15 5.54
N LEU A 133 0.82 2.28 5.55
CA LEU A 133 1.57 3.39 6.12
C LEU A 133 2.66 3.89 5.16
N LEU A 134 2.33 4.12 3.90
CA LEU A 134 3.27 4.77 2.97
C LEU A 134 3.48 6.25 3.31
N GLN A 135 2.46 6.91 3.85
CA GLN A 135 2.60 8.25 4.44
C GLN A 135 3.64 8.32 5.59
N PHE A 136 4.14 7.17 6.08
CA PHE A 136 5.18 7.06 7.07
C PHE A 136 6.57 7.39 6.50
N GLN A 137 6.93 6.97 5.28
CA GLN A 137 8.29 7.13 4.79
C GLN A 137 8.63 8.59 4.49
N PHE A 138 7.71 9.35 3.89
CA PHE A 138 7.87 10.81 3.77
C PHE A 138 7.92 11.49 5.15
N ARG A 139 7.12 11.05 6.12
CA ARG A 139 7.15 11.60 7.48
C ARG A 139 8.46 11.26 8.20
N MET A 140 9.00 10.06 8.04
CA MET A 140 10.29 9.63 8.59
C MET A 140 11.43 10.42 7.95
N ASN A 141 11.48 10.52 6.63
CA ASN A 141 12.50 11.31 5.92
C ASN A 141 12.39 12.82 6.24
N ALA A 142 11.17 13.34 6.43
CA ALA A 142 10.96 14.73 6.87
C ALA A 142 11.39 14.94 8.34
N LEU A 143 11.21 13.94 9.21
CA LEU A 143 11.72 13.96 10.59
C LEU A 143 13.26 13.85 10.64
N GLU A 144 13.85 13.04 9.75
CA GLU A 144 15.31 12.91 9.56
C GLU A 144 15.94 14.13 8.89
N GLY A 145 15.14 15.06 8.35
CA GLY A 145 15.63 16.30 7.72
C GLY A 145 16.27 16.10 6.35
N THR A 146 16.10 14.94 5.71
CA THR A 146 16.69 14.62 4.39
C THR A 146 15.99 15.35 3.23
N ILE A 147 14.83 15.96 3.47
CA ILE A 147 14.04 16.66 2.44
C ILE A 147 14.20 18.19 2.59
N PRO A 148 14.88 18.87 1.65
CA PRO A 148 15.12 20.30 1.76
C PRO A 148 13.80 21.09 1.71
N GLY A 149 13.61 22.00 2.68
CA GLY A 149 12.44 22.89 2.74
C GLY A 149 11.19 22.33 3.43
N VAL A 150 11.23 21.10 3.95
CA VAL A 150 10.12 20.51 4.74
C VAL A 150 10.43 20.65 6.24
N LYS A 151 9.62 21.42 6.97
CA LYS A 151 9.71 21.57 8.43
C LYS A 151 8.42 21.11 9.10
N LYS A 152 8.51 20.60 10.33
CA LYS A 152 7.34 20.28 11.17
C LYS A 152 6.63 21.58 11.54
N ALA A 153 5.33 21.68 11.27
CA ALA A 153 4.55 22.82 11.68
C ALA A 153 4.45 22.83 13.22
N SER A 154 4.80 23.96 13.83
CA SER A 154 4.47 24.30 15.22
C SER A 154 3.30 25.27 15.18
N TRP A 155 2.17 24.86 15.76
CA TRP A 155 1.12 25.75 16.20
C TRP A 155 1.25 25.91 17.71
#